data_AF-A0A952H440-F1
#
_entry.id   AF-A0A952H440-F1
#
_cell.length_a   1.000
_cell.length_b   1.000
_cell.length_c   1.000
_cell.angle_alpha   90.00
_cell.angle_beta   90.00
_cell.angle_gamma   90.00
#
_symmetry.space_group_name_H-M   'P 1'
#
loop_
_entity.id
_entity.type
_entity.pdbx_description
1 polymer ?
#
loop_
_entity_poly.entity_id
_entity_poly.type
_entity_poly.pdbx_seq_one_letter_code
_entity_poly.pdbx_strand_id
1 'polypeptide(L)'
;MNAQQKEQRALALEAQLLAFHQNNMPLNGVASPENMLAFVWQLIDSIQRVSYVTAVRARAVSAERSDPRSPSFDPIRAAVAAGQTEEAFWLVFLATHCGYNLRTKWLLSAELYGASEAAPWTWVRVLNDPEAYADWVEDNYDTFTGKFGNHRKYESLKPGPKGTGAVVRSYVDWITGFGSHAAMVAQAQARANGNARRAFNVLYEQMRAVMRFGRTGRFDYLTMLSKVGLANIEADSTYMNEATGPKRGARLLFDGQIDSNTGARVLEARVAALEQHLGVGMQVMEDAMCNWQKSPNLYQAFRG
;
A
#
# COMPACT_ATOMS: atom_id res chain seq x y z
N MET A 1 10.89 -4.22 16.18
CA MET A 1 10.76 -4.00 17.63
C MET A 1 10.64 -5.33 18.33
N ASN A 2 11.44 -5.58 19.37
CA ASN A 2 11.25 -6.69 20.29
C ASN A 2 10.06 -6.41 21.24
N ALA A 3 9.69 -7.35 22.10
CA ALA A 3 8.51 -7.22 22.98
C ALA A 3 8.59 -5.98 23.89
N GLN A 4 9.74 -5.77 24.56
CA GLN A 4 9.96 -4.63 25.45
C GLN A 4 9.87 -3.28 24.71
N GLN A 5 10.44 -3.19 23.51
CA GLN A 5 10.35 -1.99 22.67
C GLN A 5 8.91 -1.69 22.24
N LYS A 6 8.10 -2.74 21.97
CA LYS A 6 6.68 -2.56 21.64
C LYS A 6 5.91 -1.99 22.82
N GLU A 7 6.14 -2.52 24.01
CA GLU A 7 5.49 -2.06 25.23
C GLU A 7 5.85 -0.61 25.56
N GLN A 8 7.14 -0.26 25.51
CA GLN A 8 7.59 1.12 25.69
C GLN A 8 6.97 2.07 24.65
N ARG A 9 6.91 1.65 23.38
CA ARG A 9 6.29 2.46 22.33
C ARG A 9 4.78 2.58 22.52
N ALA A 10 4.11 1.53 23.01
CA ALA A 10 2.68 1.55 23.29
C ALA A 10 2.35 2.58 24.39
N LEU A 11 3.09 2.54 25.51
CA LEU A 11 2.94 3.52 26.59
C LEU A 11 3.19 4.96 26.10
N ALA A 12 4.21 5.17 25.26
CA ALA A 12 4.48 6.48 24.69
C ALA A 12 3.34 6.97 23.76
N LEU A 13 2.80 6.09 22.92
CA LEU A 13 1.67 6.42 22.04
C LEU A 13 0.40 6.72 22.84
N GLU A 14 0.10 5.93 23.87
CA GLU A 14 -1.03 6.18 24.77
C GLU A 14 -0.91 7.56 25.44
N ALA A 15 0.25 7.87 26.00
CA ALA A 15 0.51 9.19 26.60
C ALA A 15 0.33 10.34 25.60
N GLN A 16 0.82 10.17 24.36
CA GLN A 16 0.62 11.16 23.29
C GLN A 16 -0.86 11.31 22.90
N LEU A 17 -1.62 10.22 22.81
CA LEU A 17 -3.05 10.26 22.50
C LEU A 17 -3.83 10.98 23.60
N LEU A 18 -3.52 10.71 24.88
CA LEU A 18 -4.11 11.40 26.03
C LEU A 18 -3.76 12.90 26.01
N ALA A 19 -2.49 13.25 25.74
CA ALA A 19 -2.06 14.63 25.64
C ALA A 19 -2.77 15.37 24.50
N PHE A 20 -2.92 14.74 23.33
CA PHE A 20 -3.65 15.31 22.19
C PHE A 20 -5.14 15.49 22.50
N HIS A 21 -5.76 14.49 23.14
CA HIS A 21 -7.14 14.55 23.59
C HIS A 21 -7.41 15.76 24.50
N GLN A 22 -6.49 16.01 25.45
CA GLN A 22 -6.64 17.09 26.44
C GLN A 22 -6.31 18.48 25.89
N ASN A 23 -5.27 18.59 25.06
CA ASN A 23 -4.68 19.89 24.72
C ASN A 23 -4.95 20.36 23.28
N ASN A 24 -5.42 19.48 22.40
CA ASN A 24 -5.56 19.80 20.97
C ASN A 24 -6.99 19.56 20.48
N MET A 25 -7.47 18.32 20.57
CA MET A 25 -8.79 17.95 20.09
C MET A 25 -9.27 16.65 20.73
N PRO A 26 -10.55 16.57 21.16
CA PRO A 26 -11.12 15.35 21.71
C PRO A 26 -11.02 14.17 20.73
N LEU A 27 -10.51 13.06 21.25
CA LEU A 27 -10.53 11.73 20.62
C LEU A 27 -11.63 10.88 21.24
N ASN A 28 -12.89 11.17 20.91
CA ASN A 28 -14.05 10.56 21.56
C ASN A 28 -14.11 9.02 21.42
N GLY A 29 -13.56 8.48 20.33
CA GLY A 29 -13.57 7.04 20.07
C GLY A 29 -12.66 6.22 20.96
N VAL A 30 -11.66 6.84 21.58
CA VAL A 30 -10.70 6.19 22.49
C VAL A 30 -10.88 6.64 23.94
N ALA A 31 -12.05 7.21 24.27
CA ALA A 31 -12.35 7.61 25.64
C ALA A 31 -12.42 6.42 26.61
N SER A 32 -12.83 5.23 26.14
CA SER A 32 -12.78 4.01 26.95
C SER A 32 -11.36 3.40 26.93
N PRO A 33 -10.88 2.83 28.05
CA PRO A 33 -9.56 2.20 28.11
C PRO A 33 -9.37 1.07 27.10
N GLU A 34 -10.39 0.25 26.86
CA GLU A 34 -10.32 -0.86 25.92
C GLU A 34 -10.12 -0.36 24.48
N ASN A 35 -10.79 0.74 24.13
CA ASN A 35 -10.66 1.33 22.80
C ASN A 35 -9.29 1.99 22.62
N MET A 36 -8.79 2.69 23.64
CA MET A 36 -7.45 3.26 23.66
C MET A 36 -6.40 2.18 23.43
N LEU A 37 -6.44 1.11 24.24
CA LEU A 37 -5.49 -0.01 24.14
C LEU A 37 -5.56 -0.67 22.75
N ALA A 38 -6.76 -0.96 22.25
CA ALA A 38 -6.93 -1.55 20.93
C ALA A 38 -6.35 -0.66 19.82
N PHE A 39 -6.60 0.65 19.86
CA PHE A 39 -6.07 1.60 18.86
C PHE A 39 -4.55 1.73 18.94
N VAL A 40 -3.98 1.80 20.15
CA VAL A 40 -2.52 1.82 20.36
C VAL A 40 -1.87 0.57 19.78
N TRP A 41 -2.44 -0.62 20.00
CA TRP A 41 -1.89 -1.85 19.41
C TRP A 41 -2.03 -1.89 17.89
N GLN A 42 -3.08 -1.30 17.30
CA GLN A 42 -3.19 -1.15 15.85
C GLN A 42 -2.14 -0.19 15.28
N LEU A 43 -1.79 0.89 15.99
CA LEU A 43 -0.66 1.77 15.63
C LEU A 43 0.66 0.99 15.69
N ILE A 44 0.89 0.21 16.75
CA ILE A 44 2.10 -0.61 16.91
C ILE A 44 2.25 -1.65 15.80
N ASP A 45 1.16 -2.33 15.42
CA ASP A 45 1.16 -3.29 14.31
C ASP A 45 1.47 -2.60 12.97
N SER A 46 0.83 -1.47 12.72
CA SER A 46 1.02 -0.67 11.51
C SER A 46 2.45 -0.12 11.38
N ILE A 47 3.03 0.40 12.47
CA ILE A 47 4.45 0.82 12.53
C ILE A 47 5.38 -0.34 12.19
N GLN A 48 5.12 -1.54 12.71
CA GLN A 48 5.94 -2.72 12.43
C GLN A 48 5.85 -3.14 10.98
N ARG A 49 4.66 -3.12 10.37
CA ARG A 49 4.48 -3.48 8.96
C ARG A 49 5.26 -2.54 8.02
N VAL A 50 5.21 -1.24 8.28
CA VAL A 50 6.00 -0.26 7.52
C VAL A 50 7.50 -0.48 7.74
N SER A 51 7.91 -0.68 9.00
CA SER A 51 9.32 -0.91 9.36
C SER A 51 9.88 -2.23 8.82
N TYR A 52 9.04 -3.26 8.68
CA TYR A 52 9.46 -4.59 8.22
C TYR A 52 10.02 -4.55 6.81
N VAL A 53 9.36 -3.84 5.88
CA VAL A 53 9.85 -3.72 4.50
C VAL A 53 11.19 -2.98 4.46
N THR A 54 11.32 -1.93 5.27
CA THR A 54 12.59 -1.19 5.41
C THR A 54 13.71 -2.11 5.97
N ALA A 55 13.39 -2.97 6.93
CA ALA A 55 14.33 -3.94 7.47
C ALA A 55 14.68 -5.07 6.48
N VAL A 56 13.74 -5.48 5.63
CA VAL A 56 13.98 -6.43 4.54
C VAL A 56 14.99 -5.84 3.54
N ARG A 57 14.87 -4.53 3.23
CA ARG A 57 15.82 -3.82 2.37
C ARG A 57 17.27 -3.88 2.85
N ALA A 58 17.49 -3.97 4.15
CA ALA A 58 18.83 -4.01 4.75
C ALA A 58 19.47 -5.42 4.77
N ARG A 59 18.77 -6.45 4.29
CA ARG A 59 19.23 -7.84 4.36
C ARG A 59 19.50 -8.37 2.96
N ALA A 60 20.43 -9.32 2.86
CA ALA A 60 20.60 -10.09 1.64
C ALA A 60 19.28 -10.82 1.30
N VAL A 61 18.84 -10.68 0.05
CA VAL A 61 17.69 -11.38 -0.49
C VAL A 61 18.20 -12.58 -1.28
N SER A 62 17.69 -13.78 -0.99
CA SER A 62 18.12 -14.98 -1.73
C SER A 62 17.56 -14.95 -3.16
N ALA A 63 18.30 -15.51 -4.12
CA ALA A 63 17.95 -15.49 -5.54
C ALA A 63 16.60 -16.17 -5.82
N GLU A 64 16.24 -17.17 -5.01
CA GLU A 64 14.95 -17.88 -5.08
C GLU A 64 13.75 -16.99 -4.80
N ARG A 65 13.93 -15.79 -4.23
CA ARG A 65 12.84 -14.81 -4.06
C ARG A 65 12.51 -14.08 -5.35
N SER A 66 13.41 -14.08 -6.32
CA SER A 66 13.27 -13.42 -7.63
C SER A 66 12.90 -14.36 -8.77
N ASP A 67 12.99 -15.69 -8.58
CA ASP A 67 12.54 -16.67 -9.57
C ASP A 67 11.03 -16.92 -9.43
N PRO A 68 10.18 -16.57 -10.41
CA PRO A 68 8.73 -16.81 -10.34
C PRO A 68 8.34 -18.29 -10.23
N ARG A 69 9.22 -19.22 -10.61
CA ARG A 69 8.96 -20.66 -10.50
C ARG A 69 9.25 -21.19 -9.10
N SER A 70 9.94 -20.41 -8.28
CA SER A 70 10.26 -20.78 -6.92
C SER A 70 9.02 -20.65 -6.03
N PRO A 71 8.72 -21.66 -5.17
CA PRO A 71 7.69 -21.53 -4.15
C PRO A 71 8.03 -20.45 -3.09
N SER A 72 9.27 -19.96 -3.10
CA SER A 72 9.70 -18.84 -2.27
C SER A 72 9.54 -17.48 -2.95
N PHE A 73 9.07 -17.39 -4.20
CA PHE A 73 8.89 -16.13 -4.89
C PHE A 73 8.17 -15.09 -4.01
N ASP A 74 8.72 -13.88 -3.97
CA ASP A 74 8.17 -12.76 -3.22
C ASP A 74 8.48 -11.48 -4.02
N PRO A 75 7.48 -10.89 -4.72
CA PRO A 75 7.72 -9.79 -5.63
C PRO A 75 8.24 -8.54 -4.91
N ILE A 76 7.95 -8.35 -3.62
CA ILE A 76 8.48 -7.23 -2.83
C ILE A 76 9.97 -7.45 -2.56
N ARG A 77 10.37 -8.67 -2.19
CA ARG A 77 11.79 -9.00 -2.00
C ARG A 77 12.55 -9.00 -3.30
N ALA A 78 11.95 -9.48 -4.38
CA ALA A 78 12.51 -9.43 -5.73
C ALA A 78 12.76 -7.98 -6.16
N ALA A 79 11.81 -7.07 -5.92
CA ALA A 79 11.99 -5.64 -6.18
C ALA A 79 13.13 -5.03 -5.36
N VAL A 80 13.25 -5.38 -4.08
CA VAL A 80 14.37 -4.96 -3.23
C VAL A 80 15.71 -5.45 -3.79
N ALA A 81 15.79 -6.70 -4.23
CA ALA A 81 17.00 -7.28 -4.82
C ALA A 81 17.37 -6.61 -6.16
N ALA A 82 16.37 -6.24 -6.96
CA ALA A 82 16.55 -5.55 -8.23
C ALA A 82 16.99 -4.08 -8.07
N GLY A 83 16.82 -3.47 -6.90
CA GLY A 83 17.25 -2.10 -6.61
C GLY A 83 16.45 -1.05 -7.40
N GLN A 84 17.03 0.13 -7.64
CA GLN A 84 16.38 1.23 -8.39
C GLN A 84 16.39 0.98 -9.91
N THR A 85 15.80 -0.12 -10.33
CA THR A 85 15.66 -0.52 -11.74
C THR A 85 14.19 -0.52 -12.13
N GLU A 86 13.90 -0.39 -13.43
CA GLU A 86 12.53 -0.46 -13.94
C GLU A 86 11.84 -1.77 -13.57
N GLU A 87 12.60 -2.86 -13.47
CA GLU A 87 12.12 -4.18 -13.05
C GLU A 87 11.55 -4.16 -11.63
N ALA A 88 12.18 -3.43 -10.71
CA ALA A 88 11.69 -3.34 -9.34
C ALA A 88 10.34 -2.62 -9.25
N PHE A 89 10.13 -1.58 -10.07
CA PHE A 89 8.82 -0.91 -10.14
C PHE A 89 7.75 -1.84 -10.69
N TRP A 90 8.08 -2.61 -11.73
CA TRP A 90 7.18 -3.60 -12.32
C TRP A 90 6.77 -4.68 -11.31
N LEU A 91 7.73 -5.22 -10.54
CA LEU A 91 7.46 -6.19 -9.49
C LEU A 91 6.59 -5.61 -8.37
N VAL A 92 6.79 -4.34 -7.98
CA VAL A 92 5.92 -3.65 -7.01
C VAL A 92 4.51 -3.43 -7.59
N PHE A 93 4.41 -3.11 -8.88
CA PHE A 93 3.11 -3.00 -9.56
C PHE A 93 2.36 -4.34 -9.53
N LEU A 94 3.00 -5.44 -9.92
CA LEU A 94 2.40 -6.78 -9.87
C LEU A 94 2.00 -7.18 -8.44
N ALA A 95 2.88 -6.93 -7.46
CA ALA A 95 2.57 -7.18 -6.06
C ALA A 95 1.32 -6.42 -5.60
N THR A 96 1.18 -5.17 -6.02
CA THR A 96 0.04 -4.31 -5.66
C THR A 96 -1.22 -4.70 -6.42
N HIS A 97 -1.13 -5.00 -7.71
CA HIS A 97 -2.26 -5.39 -8.55
C HIS A 97 -2.89 -6.69 -8.05
N CYS A 98 -2.07 -7.69 -7.74
CA CYS A 98 -2.51 -8.98 -7.21
C CYS A 98 -2.94 -8.86 -5.75
N GLY A 99 -2.15 -8.19 -4.92
CA GLY A 99 -2.25 -8.24 -3.46
C GLY A 99 -1.86 -9.60 -2.89
N TYR A 100 -1.43 -9.63 -1.62
CA TYR A 100 -1.12 -10.89 -0.93
C TYR A 100 -2.41 -11.65 -0.60
N ASN A 101 -2.50 -12.92 -1.02
CA ASN A 101 -3.62 -13.78 -0.67
C ASN A 101 -3.24 -14.73 0.48
N LEU A 102 -4.10 -14.86 1.48
CA LEU A 102 -3.81 -15.72 2.65
C LEU A 102 -3.62 -17.21 2.31
N ARG A 103 -4.25 -17.70 1.23
CA ARG A 103 -4.22 -19.11 0.84
C ARG A 103 -3.17 -19.37 -0.23
N THR A 104 -3.15 -18.54 -1.28
CA THR A 104 -2.26 -18.71 -2.43
C THR A 104 -1.00 -17.83 -2.38
N LYS A 105 -0.84 -17.02 -1.33
CA LYS A 105 0.33 -16.15 -1.08
C LYS A 105 0.60 -15.24 -2.28
N TRP A 106 1.82 -15.28 -2.83
CA TRP A 106 2.25 -14.53 -4.00
C TRP A 106 2.10 -15.29 -5.32
N LEU A 107 1.43 -16.44 -5.32
CA LEU A 107 1.32 -17.30 -6.50
C LEU A 107 0.75 -16.55 -7.71
N LEU A 108 -0.27 -15.71 -7.52
CA LEU A 108 -0.84 -14.96 -8.64
C LEU A 108 0.15 -13.97 -9.24
N SER A 109 0.95 -13.30 -8.42
CA SER A 109 2.01 -12.40 -8.91
C SER A 109 3.11 -13.19 -9.63
N ALA A 110 3.43 -14.40 -9.15
CA ALA A 110 4.40 -15.28 -9.80
C ALA A 110 3.90 -15.75 -11.18
N GLU A 111 2.64 -16.22 -11.24
CA GLU A 111 1.95 -16.61 -12.47
C GLU A 111 1.98 -15.47 -13.48
N LEU A 112 1.49 -14.27 -13.10
CA LEU A 112 1.47 -13.08 -13.96
C LEU A 112 2.85 -12.52 -14.31
N TYR A 113 3.88 -12.84 -13.55
CA TYR A 113 5.28 -12.52 -13.90
C TYR A 113 5.88 -13.56 -14.87
N GLY A 114 5.16 -14.64 -15.18
CA GLY A 114 5.58 -15.66 -16.14
C GLY A 114 6.17 -16.92 -15.50
N ALA A 115 5.63 -17.38 -14.37
CA ALA A 115 6.06 -18.65 -13.77
C ALA A 115 5.86 -19.88 -14.69
N SER A 116 4.92 -19.81 -15.64
CA SER A 116 4.68 -20.87 -16.64
C SER A 116 5.50 -20.69 -17.92
N GLU A 117 6.24 -19.59 -18.05
CA GLU A 117 6.95 -19.23 -19.28
C GLU A 117 8.41 -19.68 -19.24
N ALA A 118 9.00 -19.92 -20.41
CA ALA A 118 10.44 -20.17 -20.52
C ALA A 118 11.28 -18.96 -20.08
N ALA A 119 10.76 -17.74 -20.30
CA ALA A 119 11.33 -16.49 -19.83
C ALA A 119 10.23 -15.65 -19.15
N PRO A 120 10.49 -14.98 -18.01
CA PRO A 120 9.51 -14.13 -17.35
C PRO A 120 9.03 -12.97 -18.23
N TRP A 121 7.86 -12.44 -17.91
CA TRP A 121 7.36 -11.16 -18.41
C TRP A 121 8.01 -10.00 -17.65
N THR A 122 9.30 -9.78 -17.90
CA THR A 122 10.07 -8.65 -17.37
C THR A 122 9.53 -7.32 -17.86
N TRP A 123 9.89 -6.22 -17.20
CA TRP A 123 9.49 -4.88 -17.63
C TRP A 123 9.83 -4.62 -19.10
N VAL A 124 11.05 -4.97 -19.52
CA VAL A 124 11.50 -4.77 -20.91
C VAL A 124 10.62 -5.53 -21.90
N ARG A 125 10.24 -6.77 -21.57
CA ARG A 125 9.36 -7.58 -22.45
C ARG A 125 7.96 -6.98 -22.53
N VAL A 126 7.39 -6.59 -21.39
CA VAL A 126 6.04 -6.00 -21.31
C VAL A 126 5.98 -4.61 -21.95
N LEU A 127 7.03 -3.79 -21.80
CA LEU A 127 7.13 -2.47 -22.42
C LEU A 127 7.21 -2.57 -23.94
N ASN A 128 7.97 -3.52 -24.46
CA ASN A 128 8.15 -3.68 -25.91
C ASN A 128 6.88 -4.19 -26.61
N ASP A 129 6.11 -5.06 -25.94
CA ASP A 129 4.89 -5.62 -26.51
C ASP A 129 3.80 -5.82 -25.44
N PRO A 130 3.12 -4.73 -25.03
CA PRO A 130 2.08 -4.79 -24.01
C PRO A 130 0.79 -5.46 -24.50
N GLU A 131 0.57 -5.55 -25.81
CA GLU A 131 -0.52 -6.33 -26.40
C GLU A 131 -0.24 -7.83 -26.30
N ALA A 132 0.97 -8.30 -26.63
CA ALA A 132 1.32 -9.72 -26.45
C ALA A 132 1.22 -10.19 -24.99
N TYR A 133 1.53 -9.33 -24.01
CA TYR A 133 1.28 -9.64 -22.60
C TYR A 133 -0.22 -9.81 -22.32
N ALA A 134 -1.05 -8.91 -22.85
CA ALA A 134 -2.49 -8.96 -22.64
C ALA A 134 -3.12 -10.20 -23.28
N ASP A 135 -2.74 -10.52 -24.52
CA ASP A 135 -3.17 -11.72 -25.25
C ASP A 135 -2.74 -12.98 -24.50
N TRP A 136 -1.49 -13.03 -24.01
CA TRP A 136 -1.02 -14.16 -23.19
C TRP A 136 -1.83 -14.33 -21.91
N VAL A 137 -2.19 -13.26 -21.20
CA VAL A 137 -3.08 -13.37 -20.02
C VAL A 137 -4.46 -13.88 -20.44
N GLU A 138 -5.01 -13.40 -21.57
CA GLU A 138 -6.30 -13.85 -22.10
C GLU A 138 -6.30 -15.34 -22.48
N ASP A 139 -5.19 -15.84 -23.03
CA ASP A 139 -5.06 -17.24 -23.43
C ASP A 139 -4.82 -18.19 -22.23
N ASN A 140 -4.37 -17.68 -21.09
CA ASN A 140 -3.90 -18.51 -19.97
C ASN A 140 -4.64 -18.28 -18.63
N TYR A 141 -5.55 -17.29 -18.53
CA TYR A 141 -6.11 -16.90 -17.23
C TYR A 141 -6.88 -18.01 -16.50
N ASP A 142 -7.42 -18.98 -17.22
CA ASP A 142 -8.16 -20.12 -16.68
C ASP A 142 -7.25 -21.18 -16.05
N THR A 143 -5.98 -21.21 -16.46
CA THR A 143 -4.93 -22.05 -15.88
C THR A 143 -4.38 -21.50 -14.57
N PHE A 144 -4.53 -20.19 -14.31
CA PHE A 144 -4.00 -19.54 -13.12
C PHE A 144 -4.75 -19.98 -11.85
N THR A 145 -3.98 -20.48 -10.89
CA THR A 145 -4.49 -21.00 -9.61
C THR A 145 -4.38 -19.99 -8.48
N GLY A 146 -3.48 -19.02 -8.62
CA GLY A 146 -3.36 -17.86 -7.74
C GLY A 146 -4.66 -17.06 -7.64
N LYS A 147 -4.83 -16.37 -6.51
CA LYS A 147 -6.03 -15.55 -6.25
C LYS A 147 -5.63 -14.16 -5.82
N PHE A 148 -6.43 -13.17 -6.18
CA PHE A 148 -6.25 -11.79 -5.70
C PHE A 148 -6.34 -11.74 -4.17
N GLY A 149 -5.55 -10.85 -3.56
CA GLY A 149 -5.63 -10.51 -2.15
C GLY A 149 -6.89 -9.72 -1.80
N ASN A 150 -7.16 -9.56 -0.50
CA ASN A 150 -8.42 -8.95 -0.04
C ASN A 150 -8.59 -7.50 -0.51
N HIS A 151 -7.50 -6.71 -0.57
CA HIS A 151 -7.52 -5.33 -1.11
C HIS A 151 -7.82 -5.27 -2.62
N ARG A 152 -7.68 -6.40 -3.34
CA ARG A 152 -7.82 -6.52 -4.79
C ARG A 152 -8.90 -7.53 -5.20
N LYS A 153 -9.78 -7.92 -4.27
CA LYS A 153 -10.81 -8.97 -4.46
C LYS A 153 -11.83 -8.71 -5.57
N TYR A 154 -11.90 -7.48 -6.07
CA TYR A 154 -12.80 -7.08 -7.16
C TYR A 154 -12.09 -7.00 -8.52
N GLU A 155 -10.80 -7.29 -8.58
CA GLU A 155 -10.06 -7.42 -9.83
C GLU A 155 -10.35 -8.74 -10.54
N SER A 156 -10.05 -8.77 -11.84
CA SER A 156 -10.35 -9.88 -12.73
C SER A 156 -9.16 -10.21 -13.62
N LEU A 157 -8.91 -11.50 -13.81
CA LEU A 157 -8.01 -12.00 -14.84
C LEU A 157 -8.70 -12.12 -16.20
N LYS A 158 -10.03 -12.31 -16.20
CA LYS A 158 -10.80 -12.49 -17.44
C LYS A 158 -10.56 -11.34 -18.43
N PRO A 159 -10.55 -11.65 -19.73
CA PRO A 159 -10.35 -10.66 -20.77
C PRO A 159 -11.46 -9.61 -20.78
N GLY A 160 -11.16 -8.49 -21.45
CA GLY A 160 -12.07 -7.37 -21.62
C GLY A 160 -11.56 -6.06 -21.01
N PRO A 161 -12.38 -5.00 -21.07
CA PRO A 161 -11.95 -3.61 -20.82
C PRO A 161 -11.58 -3.33 -19.36
N LYS A 162 -11.78 -4.29 -18.45
CA LYS A 162 -11.41 -4.18 -17.03
C LYS A 162 -10.56 -5.36 -16.57
N GLY A 163 -10.11 -6.20 -17.52
CA GLY A 163 -9.26 -7.35 -17.26
C GLY A 163 -7.82 -6.96 -16.96
N THR A 164 -7.03 -7.92 -16.49
CA THR A 164 -5.62 -7.68 -16.09
C THR A 164 -4.76 -7.21 -17.27
N GLY A 165 -4.97 -7.73 -18.49
CA GLY A 165 -4.29 -7.23 -19.69
C GLY A 165 -4.50 -5.73 -19.91
N ALA A 166 -5.76 -5.27 -19.91
CA ALA A 166 -6.07 -3.84 -20.06
C ALA A 166 -5.47 -2.96 -18.94
N VAL A 167 -5.43 -3.47 -17.70
CA VAL A 167 -4.80 -2.77 -16.56
C VAL A 167 -3.30 -2.62 -16.78
N VAL A 168 -2.60 -3.67 -17.21
CA VAL A 168 -1.16 -3.62 -17.50
C VAL A 168 -0.85 -2.66 -18.65
N ARG A 169 -1.63 -2.69 -19.73
CA ARG A 169 -1.46 -1.72 -20.84
C ARG A 169 -1.58 -0.28 -20.36
N SER A 170 -2.60 0.04 -19.56
CA SER A 170 -2.75 1.39 -19.02
C SER A 170 -1.61 1.81 -18.08
N TYR A 171 -0.96 0.86 -17.40
CA TYR A 171 0.25 1.11 -16.62
C TYR A 171 1.45 1.39 -17.52
N VAL A 172 1.66 0.59 -18.57
CA VAL A 172 2.71 0.81 -19.57
C VAL A 172 2.56 2.16 -20.24
N ASP A 173 1.34 2.53 -20.66
CA ASP A 173 1.04 3.83 -21.26
C ASP A 173 1.37 4.99 -20.31
N TRP A 174 0.99 4.85 -19.03
CA TRP A 174 1.28 5.85 -18.00
C TRP A 174 2.78 6.08 -17.86
N ILE A 175 3.57 5.02 -17.72
CA ILE A 175 5.03 5.11 -17.56
C ILE A 175 5.70 5.62 -18.85
N THR A 176 5.27 5.16 -20.01
CA THR A 176 5.78 5.61 -21.31
C THR A 176 5.56 7.10 -21.51
N GLY A 177 4.45 7.65 -21.00
CA GLY A 177 4.20 9.09 -20.97
C GLY A 177 5.26 9.92 -20.22
N PHE A 178 6.05 9.31 -19.33
CA PHE A 178 7.21 9.92 -18.68
C PHE A 178 8.56 9.47 -19.28
N GLY A 179 8.57 8.42 -20.09
CA GLY A 179 9.75 7.79 -20.67
C GLY A 179 10.40 6.71 -19.79
N SER A 180 10.26 6.79 -18.46
CA SER A 180 10.70 5.75 -17.51
C SER A 180 10.09 5.95 -16.13
N HIS A 181 10.18 4.94 -15.26
CA HIS A 181 9.75 5.08 -13.86
C HIS A 181 10.62 6.10 -13.11
N ALA A 182 11.93 6.11 -13.36
CA ALA A 182 12.83 7.10 -12.77
C ALA A 182 12.47 8.53 -13.18
N ALA A 183 12.12 8.75 -14.45
CA ALA A 183 11.68 10.05 -14.96
C ALA A 183 10.33 10.48 -14.36
N MET A 184 9.39 9.53 -14.19
CA MET A 184 8.12 9.78 -13.50
C MET A 184 8.34 10.30 -12.08
N VAL A 185 9.19 9.61 -11.30
CA VAL A 185 9.51 10.03 -9.91
C VAL A 185 10.22 11.38 -9.89
N ALA A 186 11.24 11.56 -10.74
CA ALA A 186 12.00 12.81 -10.81
C ALA A 186 11.11 14.01 -11.19
N GLN A 187 10.19 13.84 -12.13
CA GLN A 187 9.27 14.89 -12.53
C GLN A 187 8.31 15.26 -11.38
N ALA A 188 7.79 14.28 -10.65
CA ALA A 188 6.95 14.55 -9.48
C ALA A 188 7.71 15.28 -8.38
N GLN A 189 8.97 14.90 -8.12
CA GLN A 189 9.85 15.58 -7.17
C GLN A 189 10.15 17.02 -7.59
N ALA A 190 10.41 17.26 -8.88
CA ALA A 190 10.63 18.60 -9.41
C ALA A 190 9.38 19.49 -9.24
N ARG A 191 8.20 18.99 -9.61
CA ARG A 191 6.91 19.69 -9.38
C ARG A 191 6.64 19.97 -7.91
N ALA A 192 7.10 19.10 -7.03
CA ALA A 192 6.96 19.21 -5.59
C ALA A 192 8.03 20.08 -4.91
N ASN A 193 8.98 20.64 -5.67
CA ASN A 193 10.16 21.33 -5.14
C ASN A 193 10.92 20.49 -4.09
N GLY A 194 11.07 19.19 -4.36
CA GLY A 194 11.74 18.23 -3.47
C GLY A 194 10.95 17.80 -2.23
N ASN A 195 9.73 18.31 -2.01
CA ASN A 195 8.92 17.90 -0.86
C ASN A 195 8.29 16.51 -1.08
N ALA A 196 8.69 15.52 -0.26
CA ALA A 196 8.25 14.13 -0.40
C ALA A 196 6.73 13.94 -0.31
N ARG A 197 6.05 14.70 0.56
CA ARG A 197 4.58 14.65 0.72
C ARG A 197 3.85 15.21 -0.49
N ARG A 198 4.29 16.35 -1.01
CA ARG A 198 3.76 16.92 -2.25
C ARG A 198 4.05 16.04 -3.46
N ALA A 199 5.22 15.40 -3.52
CA ALA A 199 5.57 14.49 -4.60
C ALA A 199 4.67 13.25 -4.61
N PHE A 200 4.35 12.70 -3.43
CA PHE A 200 3.36 11.63 -3.31
C PHE A 200 2.00 12.05 -3.85
N ASN A 201 1.52 13.24 -3.46
CA ASN A 201 0.24 13.77 -3.95
C ASN A 201 0.20 13.92 -5.48
N VAL A 202 1.27 14.47 -6.06
CA VAL A 202 1.41 14.59 -7.52
C VAL A 202 1.30 13.22 -8.19
N LEU A 203 2.06 12.23 -7.72
CA LEU A 203 2.01 10.87 -8.28
C LEU A 203 0.64 10.21 -8.07
N TYR A 204 0.02 10.42 -6.91
CA TYR A 204 -1.29 9.85 -6.58
C TYR A 204 -2.38 10.35 -7.53
N GLU A 205 -2.37 11.63 -7.87
CA GLU A 205 -3.30 12.21 -8.83
C GLU A 205 -2.98 11.77 -10.27
N GLN A 206 -1.70 11.73 -10.65
CA GLN A 206 -1.28 11.26 -11.98
C GLN A 206 -1.61 9.79 -12.23
N MET A 207 -1.51 8.94 -11.20
CA MET A 207 -1.78 7.50 -11.31
C MET A 207 -3.27 7.18 -11.57
N ARG A 208 -4.17 8.18 -11.58
CA ARG A 208 -5.55 7.99 -12.09
C ARG A 208 -5.58 7.48 -13.54
N ALA A 209 -4.51 7.66 -14.29
CA ALA A 209 -4.33 7.10 -15.64
C ALA A 209 -4.31 5.56 -15.65
N VAL A 210 -3.89 4.93 -14.56
CA VAL A 210 -3.82 3.47 -14.45
C VAL A 210 -5.19 2.91 -14.10
N MET A 211 -5.74 2.11 -15.01
CA MET A 211 -7.06 1.51 -14.84
C MET A 211 -7.10 0.63 -13.60
N ARG A 212 -8.24 0.62 -12.90
CA ARG A 212 -8.50 -0.26 -11.74
C ARG A 212 -7.59 -0.03 -10.52
N PHE A 213 -6.68 0.93 -10.58
CA PHE A 213 -5.99 1.46 -9.41
C PHE A 213 -6.84 2.59 -8.82
N GLY A 214 -7.94 2.20 -8.16
CA GLY A 214 -8.72 3.11 -7.32
C GLY A 214 -7.89 3.63 -6.14
N ARG A 215 -8.54 4.29 -5.16
CA ARG A 215 -7.84 4.85 -3.98
C ARG A 215 -6.83 3.89 -3.36
N THR A 216 -7.25 2.65 -3.06
CA THR A 216 -6.42 1.64 -2.41
C THR A 216 -5.23 1.24 -3.27
N GLY A 217 -5.44 0.95 -4.56
CA GLY A 217 -4.35 0.55 -5.46
C GLY A 217 -3.28 1.64 -5.60
N ARG A 218 -3.68 2.90 -5.77
CA ARG A 218 -2.74 4.03 -5.87
C ARG A 218 -1.97 4.25 -4.57
N PHE A 219 -2.68 4.23 -3.44
CA PHE A 219 -2.06 4.41 -2.13
C PHE A 219 -1.08 3.28 -1.80
N ASP A 220 -1.48 2.03 -2.02
CA ASP A 220 -0.67 0.85 -1.72
C ASP A 220 0.57 0.80 -2.62
N TYR A 221 0.44 1.09 -3.91
CA TYR A 221 1.57 1.13 -4.85
C TYR A 221 2.60 2.19 -4.44
N LEU A 222 2.18 3.45 -4.28
CA LEU A 222 3.10 4.55 -3.99
C LEU A 222 3.75 4.40 -2.61
N THR A 223 3.00 3.95 -1.60
CA THR A 223 3.61 3.68 -0.29
C THR A 223 4.57 2.49 -0.36
N MET A 224 4.32 1.49 -1.21
CA MET A 224 5.25 0.40 -1.42
C MET A 224 6.54 0.88 -2.10
N LEU A 225 6.46 1.73 -3.13
CA LEU A 225 7.65 2.33 -3.77
C LEU A 225 8.54 3.05 -2.75
N SER A 226 7.94 3.80 -1.82
CA SER A 226 8.67 4.44 -0.72
C SER A 226 9.34 3.42 0.20
N LYS A 227 8.58 2.41 0.67
CA LYS A 227 9.08 1.37 1.59
C LYS A 227 10.22 0.54 1.00
N VAL A 228 10.17 0.20 -0.28
CA VAL A 228 11.25 -0.55 -0.95
C VAL A 228 12.43 0.34 -1.35
N GLY A 229 12.31 1.67 -1.28
CA GLY A 229 13.38 2.63 -1.57
C GLY A 229 13.49 3.03 -3.04
N LEU A 230 12.43 2.86 -3.82
CA LEU A 230 12.37 3.23 -5.24
C LEU A 230 12.02 4.70 -5.45
N ALA A 231 11.31 5.33 -4.50
CA ALA A 231 10.93 6.74 -4.59
C ALA A 231 11.00 7.41 -3.22
N ASN A 232 11.65 8.58 -3.14
CA ASN A 232 11.61 9.42 -1.95
C ASN A 232 10.30 10.23 -1.90
N ILE A 233 9.23 9.54 -1.52
CA ILE A 233 7.87 10.08 -1.40
C ILE A 233 7.24 9.60 -0.09
N GLU A 234 6.28 10.37 0.42
CA GLU A 234 5.59 10.06 1.68
C GLU A 234 4.11 10.42 1.55
N ALA A 235 3.19 9.57 2.01
CA ALA A 235 1.77 9.90 1.96
C ALA A 235 1.47 11.21 2.72
N ASP A 236 0.84 12.15 2.04
CA ASP A 236 0.45 13.47 2.55
C ASP A 236 -0.90 13.45 3.29
N SER A 237 -1.75 12.47 2.99
CA SER A 237 -3.06 12.29 3.63
C SER A 237 -3.48 10.83 3.60
N THR A 238 -4.65 10.53 4.15
CA THR A 238 -5.26 9.18 4.06
C THR A 238 -6.18 9.01 2.86
N TYR A 239 -6.38 10.04 2.03
CA TYR A 239 -7.26 10.01 0.85
C TYR A 239 -8.66 9.44 1.15
N MET A 240 -9.22 9.73 2.32
CA MET A 240 -10.44 9.13 2.84
C MET A 240 -11.70 9.57 2.11
N ASN A 241 -11.65 10.64 1.30
CA ASN A 241 -12.78 11.06 0.48
C ASN A 241 -13.21 9.95 -0.50
N GLU A 242 -12.28 9.10 -0.90
CA GLU A 242 -12.49 7.99 -1.83
C GLU A 242 -12.50 6.62 -1.11
N ALA A 243 -12.59 6.58 0.23
CA ALA A 243 -12.42 5.36 1.01
C ALA A 243 -13.42 5.24 2.17
N THR A 244 -14.06 4.08 2.30
CA THR A 244 -15.02 3.83 3.39
C THR A 244 -14.34 3.49 4.71
N GLY A 245 -13.31 2.64 4.70
CA GLY A 245 -12.63 2.14 5.90
C GLY A 245 -11.95 3.25 6.71
N PRO A 246 -10.97 3.97 6.14
CA PRO A 246 -10.29 5.08 6.81
C PRO A 246 -11.26 6.17 7.30
N LYS A 247 -12.29 6.49 6.49
CA LYS A 247 -13.31 7.48 6.86
C LYS A 247 -14.11 7.04 8.08
N ARG A 248 -14.58 5.79 8.13
CA ARG A 248 -15.28 5.25 9.31
C ARG A 248 -14.37 5.24 10.54
N GLY A 249 -13.09 4.89 10.38
CA GLY A 249 -12.12 4.92 11.47
C GLY A 249 -11.85 6.32 12.00
N ALA A 250 -11.71 7.32 11.12
CA ALA A 250 -11.55 8.71 11.53
C ALA A 250 -12.81 9.25 12.25
N ARG A 251 -14.00 8.95 11.73
CA ARG A 251 -15.27 9.31 12.40
C ARG A 251 -15.38 8.69 13.77
N LEU A 252 -15.08 7.39 13.88
CA LEU A 252 -15.05 6.74 15.17
C LEU A 252 -14.04 7.41 16.11
N LEU A 253 -12.82 7.67 15.65
CA LEU A 253 -11.74 8.24 16.46
C LEU A 253 -12.10 9.61 17.03
N PHE A 254 -12.57 10.54 16.19
CA PHE A 254 -12.82 11.92 16.59
C PHE A 254 -14.24 12.16 17.12
N ASP A 255 -15.25 11.52 16.52
CA ASP A 255 -16.65 11.78 16.84
C ASP A 255 -17.25 10.70 17.76
N GLY A 256 -16.53 9.58 17.99
CA GLY A 256 -17.01 8.47 18.82
C GLY A 256 -18.00 7.55 18.10
N GLN A 257 -18.33 7.82 16.84
CA GLN A 257 -19.33 7.08 16.06
C GLN A 257 -18.84 6.84 14.63
N ILE A 258 -18.97 5.60 14.13
CA ILE A 258 -18.51 5.23 12.77
C ILE A 258 -19.31 5.91 11.64
N ASP A 259 -20.53 6.33 11.93
CA ASP A 259 -21.53 6.83 10.98
C ASP A 259 -21.84 8.32 11.16
N SER A 260 -21.00 9.05 11.92
CA SER A 260 -21.13 10.50 12.07
C SER A 260 -21.18 11.24 10.72
N ASN A 261 -21.73 12.45 10.71
CA ASN A 261 -21.85 13.25 9.49
C ASN A 261 -20.61 14.10 9.19
N THR A 262 -19.52 13.99 9.97
CA THR A 262 -18.30 14.77 9.73
C THR A 262 -17.75 14.47 8.34
N GLY A 263 -17.48 15.54 7.59
CA GLY A 263 -17.01 15.49 6.21
C GLY A 263 -15.54 15.05 6.11
N ALA A 264 -15.19 14.39 5.01
CA ALA A 264 -13.85 13.85 4.77
C ALA A 264 -12.76 14.93 4.89
N ARG A 265 -12.98 16.13 4.36
CA ARG A 265 -12.01 17.24 4.45
C ARG A 265 -11.70 17.63 5.89
N VAL A 266 -12.70 17.67 6.76
CA VAL A 266 -12.52 18.00 8.18
C VAL A 266 -11.75 16.86 8.85
N LEU A 267 -12.14 15.62 8.61
CA LEU A 267 -11.47 14.44 9.16
C LEU A 267 -10.02 14.33 8.72
N GLU A 268 -9.68 14.60 7.45
CA GLU A 268 -8.29 14.63 6.98
C GLU A 268 -7.46 15.67 7.73
N ALA A 269 -7.99 16.87 7.96
CA ALA A 269 -7.29 17.90 8.71
C ALA A 269 -7.04 17.47 10.18
N ARG A 270 -8.02 16.79 10.79
CA ARG A 270 -7.89 16.23 12.15
C ARG A 270 -6.86 15.11 12.21
N VAL A 271 -6.90 14.18 11.25
CA VAL A 271 -5.93 13.09 11.13
C VAL A 271 -4.54 13.65 10.89
N ALA A 272 -4.38 14.69 10.07
CA ALA A 272 -3.09 15.34 9.85
C ALA A 272 -2.53 15.98 11.12
N ALA A 273 -3.36 16.67 11.90
CA ALA A 273 -2.94 17.22 13.19
C ALA A 273 -2.51 16.12 14.18
N LEU A 274 -3.25 15.01 14.22
CA LEU A 274 -2.91 13.87 15.07
C LEU A 274 -1.63 13.16 14.58
N GLU A 275 -1.49 12.95 13.28
CA GLU A 275 -0.30 12.33 12.68
C GLU A 275 0.96 13.15 12.98
N GLN A 276 0.88 14.47 12.84
CA GLN A 276 1.97 15.39 13.20
C GLN A 276 2.34 15.30 14.68
N HIS A 277 1.35 15.11 15.57
CA HIS A 277 1.59 14.95 17.00
C HIS A 277 2.25 13.59 17.34
N LEU A 278 1.83 12.51 16.67
CA LEU A 278 2.35 11.15 16.93
C LEU A 278 3.68 10.86 16.20
N GLY A 279 3.93 11.52 15.07
CA GLY A 279 5.10 11.34 14.22
C GLY A 279 5.20 9.94 13.60
N VAL A 280 4.07 9.36 13.20
CA VAL A 280 4.01 7.95 12.71
C VAL A 280 3.83 7.81 11.20
N GLY A 281 3.50 8.89 10.48
CA GLY A 281 3.23 8.85 9.04
C GLY A 281 1.78 8.48 8.70
N MET A 282 1.31 8.98 7.56
CA MET A 282 -0.09 8.80 7.12
C MET A 282 -0.46 7.37 6.78
N GLN A 283 0.50 6.55 6.31
CA GLN A 283 0.24 5.12 6.08
C GLN A 283 -0.09 4.39 7.38
N VAL A 284 0.63 4.68 8.46
CA VAL A 284 0.36 4.08 9.78
C VAL A 284 -1.01 4.50 10.28
N MET A 285 -1.34 5.79 10.15
CA MET A 285 -2.67 6.29 10.55
C MET A 285 -3.79 5.62 9.77
N GLU A 286 -3.62 5.46 8.47
CA GLU A 286 -4.61 4.84 7.60
C GLU A 286 -4.84 3.36 7.94
N ASP A 287 -3.77 2.57 8.03
CA ASP A 287 -3.83 1.15 8.37
C ASP A 287 -4.45 0.96 9.77
N ALA A 288 -4.01 1.74 10.77
CA ALA A 288 -4.47 1.61 12.14
C ALA A 288 -5.96 1.95 12.27
N MET A 289 -6.41 3.09 11.72
CA MET A 289 -7.83 3.47 11.77
C MET A 289 -8.73 2.49 11.02
N CYS A 290 -8.29 2.02 9.84
CA CYS A 290 -9.07 1.10 9.01
C CYS A 290 -9.28 -0.27 9.68
N ASN A 291 -8.26 -0.77 10.39
CA ASN A 291 -8.35 -2.03 11.12
C ASN A 291 -9.06 -1.89 12.46
N TRP A 292 -8.71 -0.86 13.24
CA TRP A 292 -9.33 -0.61 14.55
C TRP A 292 -10.85 -0.48 14.48
N GLN A 293 -11.40 0.24 13.49
CA GLN A 293 -12.85 0.44 13.40
C GLN A 293 -13.68 -0.84 13.19
N LYS A 294 -13.05 -1.95 12.80
CA LYS A 294 -13.73 -3.25 12.64
C LYS A 294 -14.01 -3.91 14.00
N SER A 295 -13.20 -3.61 15.01
CA SER A 295 -13.28 -4.20 16.35
C SER A 295 -12.67 -3.21 17.35
N PRO A 296 -13.38 -2.13 17.68
CA PRO A 296 -12.78 -0.97 18.34
C PRO A 296 -12.35 -1.24 19.78
N ASN A 297 -12.99 -2.20 20.46
CA ASN A 297 -12.68 -2.61 21.83
C ASN A 297 -11.77 -3.84 21.91
N LEU A 298 -11.31 -4.39 20.78
CA LEU A 298 -10.52 -5.62 20.74
C LEU A 298 -9.44 -5.53 19.65
N TYR A 299 -8.18 -5.56 20.07
CA TYR A 299 -7.07 -5.64 19.12
C TYR A 299 -7.13 -6.93 18.31
N GLN A 300 -7.08 -6.77 16.98
CA GLN A 300 -6.96 -7.85 16.02
C GLN A 300 -5.77 -7.58 15.11
N ALA A 301 -4.75 -8.42 15.20
CA ALA A 301 -3.56 -8.32 14.36
C ALA A 301 -3.92 -8.40 12.87
N PHE A 302 -3.29 -7.57 12.04
CA PHE A 302 -3.45 -7.62 10.60
C PHE A 302 -2.90 -8.94 10.04
N ARG A 303 -3.65 -9.60 9.14
CA ARG A 303 -3.25 -10.89 8.55
C ARG A 303 -3.01 -10.86 7.04
N GLY A 304 -3.46 -9.82 6.33
CA GLY A 304 -3.48 -9.77 4.86
C GLY A 304 -4.88 -9.62 4.30
#